data_AF-Q6QIL8-F1
#
_entry.id   AF-Q6QIL8-F1
#
_cell.length_a   1.000
_cell.length_b   1.000
_cell.length_c   1.000
_cell.angle_alpha   90.00
_cell.angle_beta   90.00
_cell.angle_gamma   90.00
#
_symmetry.space_group_name_H-M   'P 1'
#
loop_
_entity.id
_entity.type
_entity.pdbx_description
1 polymer ?
#
loop_
_entity_poly.entity_id
_entity_poly.type
_entity_poly.pdbx_seq_one_letter_code
_entity_poly.pdbx_strand_id
1 'polypeptide(L)' 'PSQVQNVIVSISGNSMRVKCEAPGDVNGPIGLYHLEVEAGNTLVRNLSQSKCNFSVNNLQYSTYYNLK' A
#
# COMPACT_ATOMS: atom_id res chain seq x y z
N PRO A 1 13.24 -10.56 -2.73
CA PRO A 1 11.96 -9.99 -2.29
C PRO A 1 10.79 -10.68 -3.00
N SER A 2 9.92 -11.31 -2.22
CA SER A 2 8.74 -12.05 -2.67
C SER A 2 7.49 -11.14 -2.63
N GLN A 3 6.49 -11.44 -3.44
CA GLN A 3 5.24 -10.66 -3.48
C GLN A 3 4.43 -10.87 -2.20
N VAL A 4 3.92 -9.77 -1.65
CA VAL A 4 2.97 -9.78 -0.53
C VAL A 4 1.70 -10.54 -0.91
N GLN A 5 1.06 -11.15 0.08
CA GLN A 5 -0.13 -11.97 -0.12
C GLN A 5 -1.37 -11.29 0.44
N ASN A 6 -2.55 -11.72 -0.01
CA ASN A 6 -3.84 -11.30 0.56
C ASN A 6 -3.99 -9.77 0.71
N VAL A 7 -3.72 -9.04 -0.38
CA VAL A 7 -3.86 -7.59 -0.41
C VAL A 7 -5.34 -7.20 -0.33
N ILE A 8 -5.70 -6.46 0.71
CA ILE A 8 -7.04 -5.95 0.96
C ILE A 8 -6.98 -4.42 0.93
N VAL A 9 -7.79 -3.82 0.06
CA VAL A 9 -7.94 -2.38 -0.07
C VAL A 9 -9.35 -1.99 0.36
N SER A 10 -9.45 -1.07 1.32
CA SER A 10 -10.73 -0.51 1.77
C SER A 10 -10.73 0.99 1.54
N ILE A 11 -11.74 1.51 0.86
CA ILE A 11 -11.86 2.94 0.55
C ILE A 11 -13.02 3.52 1.36
N SER A 12 -12.79 4.66 2.01
CA SER A 12 -13.81 5.37 2.77
C SER A 12 -13.60 6.88 2.63
N GLY A 13 -14.53 7.57 1.98
CA GLY A 13 -14.45 9.01 1.72
C GLY A 13 -13.21 9.36 0.90
N ASN A 14 -12.32 10.18 1.48
CA ASN A 14 -11.05 10.62 0.89
C ASN A 14 -9.85 9.81 1.44
N SER A 15 -10.09 8.61 1.96
CA SER A 15 -9.08 7.78 2.57
C SER A 15 -9.15 6.35 2.04
N MET A 16 -8.00 5.69 2.04
CA MET A 16 -7.91 4.27 1.79
C MET A 16 -7.04 3.59 2.84
N ARG A 17 -7.35 2.34 3.12
CA ARG A 17 -6.57 1.45 3.98
C ARG A 17 -6.11 0.27 3.15
N VAL A 18 -4.80 0.02 3.18
CA VAL A 18 -4.16 -1.10 2.48
C VAL A 18 -3.60 -2.05 3.53
N LYS A 19 -4.07 -3.29 3.54
CA LYS A 19 -3.54 -4.37 4.38
C LYS A 19 -3.05 -5.50 3.49
N CYS A 20 -2.01 -6.18 3.92
CA CYS A 20 -1.55 -7.40 3.26
C CYS A 20 -0.85 -8.30 4.27
N GLU A 21 -0.66 -9.54 3.88
CA GLU A 21 0.09 -10.52 4.64
C GLU A 21 1.54 -10.54 4.18
N ALA A 22 2.41 -10.99 5.09
CA ALA A 22 3.81 -11.20 4.77
C ALA A 22 3.94 -12.10 3.54
N PRO A 23 4.94 -11.85 2.69
CA PRO A 23 5.14 -12.73 1.57
C PRO A 23 5.63 -14.10 2.07
N GLY A 24 5.38 -15.16 1.30
CA GLY A 24 5.69 -16.53 1.72
C GLY A 24 7.17 -16.76 2.07
N ASP A 25 8.07 -16.04 1.39
CA ASP A 25 9.53 -16.13 1.59
C ASP A 25 10.09 -14.81 2.10
N VAL A 26 10.16 -14.63 3.42
CA VAL A 26 10.82 -13.45 4.01
C VAL A 26 12.33 -13.70 4.09
N ASN A 27 13.11 -13.03 3.23
CA ASN A 27 14.57 -13.08 3.28
C ASN A 27 15.10 -12.19 4.42
N GLY A 28 15.10 -12.71 5.64
CA GLY A 28 15.71 -12.06 6.81
C GLY A 28 14.75 -11.86 7.98
N PRO A 29 15.26 -11.39 9.14
CA PRO A 29 14.47 -11.28 10.37
C PRO A 29 13.50 -10.09 10.37
N ILE A 30 13.74 -9.06 9.53
CA ILE A 30 12.95 -7.83 9.47
C ILE A 30 12.70 -7.48 8.00
N GLY A 31 11.44 -7.40 7.61
CA GLY A 31 11.00 -6.91 6.30
C GLY A 31 10.38 -5.52 6.42
N LEU A 32 10.65 -4.65 5.44
CA LEU A 32 9.91 -3.41 5.25
C LEU A 32 8.92 -3.60 4.10
N TYR A 33 7.69 -3.16 4.33
CA TYR A 33 6.67 -3.06 3.31
C TYR A 33 6.73 -1.65 2.72
N HIS A 34 6.72 -1.58 1.40
CA HIS A 34 6.68 -0.34 0.65
C HIS A 34 5.32 -0.26 -0.05
N LEU A 35 4.69 0.91 0.02
CA LEU A 35 3.45 1.19 -0.69
C LEU A 35 3.64 2.45 -1.52
N GLU A 36 3.53 2.30 -2.83
CA GLU A 36 3.47 3.40 -3.76
C GLU A 36 2.03 3.61 -4.23
N VAL A 37 1.59 4.86 -4.22
CA VAL A 37 0.26 5.27 -4.67
C VAL A 37 0.44 6.25 -5.80
N GLU A 38 -0.10 5.91 -6.96
CA GLU A 38 -0.01 6.72 -8.16
C GLU A 38 -1.41 7.18 -8.59
N ALA A 39 -1.55 8.43 -9.01
CA ALA A 39 -2.73 8.94 -9.69
C ALA A 39 -2.36 9.16 -11.17
N GLY A 40 -2.82 8.26 -12.05
CA GLY A 40 -2.28 8.18 -13.41
C GLY A 40 -0.79 7.80 -13.39
N ASN A 41 0.07 8.69 -13.90
CA ASN A 41 1.53 8.49 -13.95
C ASN A 41 2.28 9.28 -12.86
N THR A 42 1.55 9.88 -11.92
CA THR A 42 2.14 10.73 -10.86
C THR A 42 2.14 9.98 -9.55
N LEU A 43 3.33 9.78 -8.96
CA LEU A 43 3.48 9.27 -7.60
C LEU A 43 2.93 10.31 -6.60
N VAL A 44 1.82 10.00 -5.95
CA VAL A 44 1.15 10.89 -4.99
C VAL A 44 1.51 10.56 -3.53
N ARG A 45 1.83 9.30 -3.23
CA ARG A 45 2.32 8.87 -1.92
C ARG A 45 3.34 7.76 -2.07
N ASN A 46 4.35 7.79 -1.21
CA ASN A 46 5.33 6.74 -1.04
C ASN A 46 5.50 6.53 0.46
N LEU A 47 5.13 5.33 0.94
CA LEU A 47 5.11 4.99 2.35
C LEU A 47 5.93 3.73 2.58
N SER A 48 6.60 3.67 3.72
CA SER A 48 7.27 2.45 4.18
C SER A 48 6.96 2.18 5.64
N GLN A 49 6.66 0.93 5.97
CA GLN A 49 6.31 0.49 7.33
C GLN A 49 6.80 -0.93 7.58
N SER A 50 7.04 -1.27 8.85
CA SER A 50 7.41 -2.64 9.28
C SER A 50 6.24 -3.63 9.25
N LYS A 51 5.01 -3.14 9.06
CA LYS A 51 3.80 -3.95 8.91
C LYS A 51 3.03 -3.48 7.68
N CYS A 52 2.42 -4.42 6.97
CA CYS A 52 1.54 -4.07 5.86
C CYS A 52 0.15 -3.66 6.37
N ASN A 53 0.04 -2.41 6.81
CA ASN A 53 -1.21 -1.80 7.25
C ASN A 53 -1.12 -0.27 7.10
N PHE A 54 -1.26 0.19 5.86
CA PHE A 54 -1.14 1.59 5.51
C PHE A 54 -2.50 2.29 5.60
N SER A 55 -2.50 3.51 6.13
CA SER A 55 -3.62 4.45 6.03
C SER A 55 -3.17 5.59 5.13
N VAL A 56 -3.84 5.77 4.00
CA VAL A 56 -3.55 6.84 3.06
C VAL A 56 -4.73 7.79 3.07
N ASN A 57 -4.48 9.02 3.53
CA ASN A 57 -5.50 10.04 3.74
C ASN A 57 -5.34 11.18 2.73
N ASN A 58 -6.38 12.02 2.65
CA ASN A 58 -6.43 13.20 1.80
C ASN A 58 -6.24 12.87 0.31
N LEU A 59 -6.87 11.78 -0.14
CA LEU A 59 -6.99 11.45 -1.55
C LEU A 59 -8.04 12.35 -2.21
N GLN A 60 -7.78 12.74 -3.44
CA GLN A 60 -8.77 13.43 -4.27
C GLN A 60 -9.94 12.49 -4.59
N TYR A 61 -11.16 13.01 -4.45
CA TYR A 61 -12.39 12.32 -4.81
C TYR A 61 -12.43 12.02 -6.31
N SER A 62 -13.18 10.97 -6.68
CA SER A 62 -13.42 10.59 -8.08
C SER A 62 -12.14 10.42 -8.92
N THR A 63 -11.03 10.09 -8.27
CA THR A 63 -9.72 9.88 -8.89
C THR A 63 -9.37 8.40 -8.81
N TYR A 64 -8.88 7.85 -9.92
CA TYR A 64 -8.37 6.48 -9.97
C TYR A 64 -6.93 6.43 -9.48
N TYR A 65 -6.65 5.50 -8.57
CA TYR A 65 -5.32 5.29 -8.01
C TYR A 65 -4.80 3.89 -8.35
N ASN A 66 -3.52 3.82 -8.70
CA ASN A 66 -2.77 2.57 -8.81
C ASN A 66 -1.94 2.36 -7.54
N LEU A 67 -1.90 1.12 -7.06
CA LEU A 67 -1.12 0.71 -5.89
C LEU A 67 -0.02 -0.24 -6.35
N LYS A 68 1.21 -0.01 -5.87
CA LYS A 68 2.36 -0.89 -6.09
C LYS A 68 3.04 -1.23 -4.77
#